data_AF-A0A3C0GGW6-F1
#
_entry.id   AF-A0A3C0GGW6-F1
#
_cell.length_a   1.000
_cell.length_b   1.000
_cell.length_c   1.000
_cell.angle_alpha   90.00
_cell.angle_beta   90.00
_cell.angle_gamma   90.00
#
_symmetry.space_group_name_H-M   'P 1'
#
loop_
_entity.id
_entity.type
_entity.pdbx_description
1 polymer ?
#
loop_
_entity_poly.entity_id
_entity_poly.type
_entity_poly.pdbx_seq_one_letter_code
_entity_poly.pdbx_strand_id
1 'polypeptide(L)'
;MAEVNVSDLDAEFLKRAQKVTSFNLTSKDFISLKHKKEIQHLFRTHFFPKFNLDNTISGKPTPAKLNKLISQLKNINMGAFQKLHNYNLKGVGPAEATLFFLLDDAHLGGGSSAGVDIVVGGKNYEVKAGNIPAEGGGKHIIGFKLGGTVPLDKMVTAALKIRDSNPRIKAAGKEKTGVNGNQIKMIRADGKLGAQWKREVEVPYAKAASKYLGKNEIIFMVNTTPKARMGECASISKVKISDVSIDVVTQGTIKPRVRIG
;
A
#
# COMPACT_ATOMS: atom_id res chain seq x y z
N MET A 1 6.39 32.59 -45.48
CA MET A 1 5.66 32.42 -44.20
C MET A 1 6.39 33.25 -43.17
N ALA A 2 5.70 34.16 -42.48
CA ALA A 2 6.34 34.99 -41.46
C ALA A 2 6.84 34.09 -40.32
N GLU A 3 8.08 34.32 -39.90
CA GLU A 3 8.69 33.63 -38.76
C GLU A 3 7.90 34.03 -37.50
N VAL A 4 7.25 33.06 -36.86
CA VAL A 4 6.54 33.32 -35.61
C VAL A 4 7.59 33.47 -34.52
N ASN A 5 7.72 34.67 -33.97
CA ASN A 5 8.55 34.87 -32.79
C ASN A 5 7.96 34.08 -31.63
N VAL A 6 8.79 33.21 -31.04
CA VAL A 6 8.40 32.34 -29.92
C VAL A 6 7.90 33.15 -28.70
N SER A 7 8.33 34.40 -28.58
CA SER A 7 7.87 35.36 -27.56
C SER A 7 6.40 35.75 -27.68
N ASP A 8 5.80 35.62 -28.86
CA ASP A 8 4.45 36.10 -29.16
C ASP A 8 3.39 35.00 -28.97
N LEU A 9 3.83 33.81 -28.57
CA LEU A 9 2.97 32.66 -28.32
C LEU A 9 2.28 32.77 -26.95
N ASP A 10 0.98 32.50 -26.91
CA ASP A 10 0.22 32.39 -25.65
C ASP A 10 0.63 31.11 -24.90
N ALA A 11 1.49 31.28 -23.90
CA ALA A 11 2.00 30.20 -23.06
C ALA A 11 0.89 29.47 -22.28
N GLU A 12 -0.17 30.16 -21.87
CA GLU A 12 -1.30 29.55 -21.17
C GLU A 12 -2.16 28.71 -22.14
N PHE A 13 -2.39 29.20 -23.36
CA PHE A 13 -3.01 28.42 -24.43
C PHE A 13 -2.19 27.17 -24.74
N LEU A 14 -0.88 27.30 -24.96
CA LEU A 14 -0.01 26.17 -25.31
C LEU A 14 0.04 25.14 -24.19
N LYS A 15 0.15 25.57 -22.93
CA LYS A 15 0.13 24.69 -21.77
C LYS A 15 -1.20 23.94 -21.61
N ARG A 16 -2.33 24.59 -21.91
CA ARG A 16 -3.66 23.96 -21.94
C ARG A 16 -3.78 22.97 -23.10
N ALA A 17 -3.29 23.33 -24.29
CA ALA A 17 -3.40 22.55 -25.51
C ALA A 17 -2.45 21.34 -25.54
N GLN A 18 -1.24 21.47 -24.99
CA GLN A 18 -0.21 20.44 -24.92
C GLN A 18 -0.31 19.58 -23.65
N LYS A 19 -1.53 19.36 -23.15
CA LYS A 19 -1.76 18.67 -21.88
C LYS A 19 -1.09 17.30 -21.86
N VAL A 20 0.05 17.19 -21.18
CA VAL A 20 0.78 15.93 -21.02
C VAL A 20 -0.04 15.02 -20.12
N THR A 21 -0.51 13.89 -20.66
CA THR A 21 -1.39 12.95 -19.95
C THR A 21 -0.68 11.70 -19.44
N SER A 22 0.51 11.40 -19.97
CA SER A 22 1.36 10.28 -19.58
C SER A 22 2.83 10.61 -19.83
N PHE A 23 3.72 9.88 -19.14
CA PHE A 23 5.17 9.91 -19.39
C PHE A 23 5.62 8.54 -19.87
N ASN A 24 6.55 8.52 -20.81
CA ASN A 24 7.18 7.28 -21.28
C ASN A 24 8.28 6.83 -20.29
N LEU A 25 7.87 6.51 -19.06
CA LEU A 25 8.74 5.98 -18.02
C LEU A 25 8.51 4.48 -17.87
N THR A 26 9.57 3.76 -17.52
CA THR A 26 9.56 2.33 -17.23
C THR A 26 9.97 2.10 -15.78
N SER A 27 9.67 0.92 -15.23
CA SER A 27 10.08 0.59 -13.86
C SER A 27 11.60 0.67 -13.66
N LYS A 28 12.40 0.46 -14.72
CA LYS A 28 13.87 0.57 -14.69
C LYS A 28 14.35 2.00 -14.41
N ASP A 29 13.55 3.00 -14.71
CA ASP A 29 13.92 4.40 -14.45
C ASP A 29 13.84 4.74 -12.96
N PHE A 30 13.14 3.92 -12.17
CA PHE A 30 12.91 4.12 -10.74
C PHE A 30 13.83 3.30 -9.82
N ILE A 31 14.57 2.31 -10.35
CA ILE A 31 15.39 1.40 -9.53
C ILE A 31 16.76 1.96 -9.14
N SER A 32 17.08 3.19 -9.55
CA SER A 32 18.31 3.87 -9.17
C SER A 32 18.07 5.37 -8.99
N LEU A 33 19.03 6.06 -8.39
CA LEU A 33 18.96 7.52 -8.22
C LEU A 33 19.38 8.29 -9.48
N LYS A 34 19.81 7.61 -10.56
CA LYS A 34 20.37 8.24 -11.77
C LYS A 34 19.43 9.26 -12.41
N HIS A 35 18.14 8.97 -12.47
CA HIS A 35 17.12 9.82 -13.10
C HIS A 35 16.15 10.44 -12.08
N LYS A 36 16.53 10.43 -10.80
CA LYS A 36 15.66 10.80 -9.69
C LYS A 36 15.15 12.23 -9.82
N LYS A 37 16.06 13.18 -10.02
CA LYS A 37 15.76 14.60 -10.06
C LYS A 37 14.95 14.97 -11.30
N GLU A 38 15.26 14.34 -12.43
CA GLU A 38 14.55 14.51 -13.70
C GLU A 38 13.11 14.02 -13.59
N ILE A 39 12.88 12.84 -12.99
CA ILE A 39 11.54 12.29 -12.77
C ILE A 39 10.76 13.15 -11.77
N GLN A 40 11.39 13.60 -10.68
CA GLN A 40 10.78 14.54 -9.73
C GLN A 40 10.41 15.85 -10.44
N HIS A 41 11.31 16.41 -11.24
CA HIS A 41 11.05 17.62 -12.00
C HIS A 41 9.89 17.44 -12.98
N LEU A 42 9.82 16.30 -13.67
CA LEU A 42 8.76 15.94 -14.60
C LEU A 42 7.38 15.91 -13.91
N PHE A 43 7.27 15.18 -12.79
CA PHE A 43 6.02 15.15 -12.01
C PHE A 43 5.68 16.52 -11.44
N ARG A 44 6.66 17.28 -10.92
CA ARG A 44 6.40 18.64 -10.45
C ARG A 44 5.87 19.51 -11.58
N THR A 45 6.49 19.52 -12.75
CA THR A 45 6.12 20.41 -13.86
C THR A 45 4.72 20.14 -14.39
N HIS A 46 4.32 18.87 -14.51
CA HIS A 46 3.05 18.52 -15.15
C HIS A 46 1.93 18.15 -14.18
N PHE A 47 2.24 17.60 -13.00
CA PHE A 47 1.23 17.17 -12.03
C PHE A 47 1.07 18.19 -10.89
N PHE A 48 2.17 18.78 -10.42
CA PHE A 48 2.18 19.64 -9.24
C PHE A 48 3.00 20.93 -9.43
N PRO A 49 2.64 21.82 -10.38
CA PRO A 49 3.49 22.96 -10.77
C PRO A 49 3.76 23.95 -9.62
N LYS A 50 2.93 23.93 -8.57
CA LYS A 50 3.06 24.76 -7.36
C LYS A 50 3.82 24.07 -6.22
N PHE A 51 4.23 22.81 -6.38
CA PHE A 51 5.00 22.09 -5.38
C PHE A 51 6.46 22.55 -5.42
N ASN A 52 7.01 22.89 -4.26
CA ASN A 52 8.43 23.18 -4.10
C ASN A 52 9.17 21.85 -3.86
N LEU A 53 10.09 21.50 -4.77
CA LEU A 53 10.90 20.30 -4.63
C LEU A 53 11.86 20.38 -3.44
N ASP A 54 12.22 21.56 -2.94
CA ASP A 54 13.07 21.65 -1.73
C ASP A 54 12.35 21.18 -0.45
N ASN A 55 11.03 20.92 -0.53
CA ASN A 55 10.25 20.39 0.59
C ASN A 55 10.29 18.86 0.69
N THR A 56 10.87 18.15 -0.28
CA THR A 56 11.00 16.69 -0.23
C THR A 56 11.89 16.25 0.94
N ILE A 57 11.85 14.95 1.24
CA ILE A 57 12.48 14.39 2.44
C ILE A 57 13.72 13.63 2.03
N SER A 58 14.86 14.02 2.60
CA SER A 58 16.06 13.18 2.63
C SER A 58 16.12 12.37 3.93
N GLY A 59 16.59 11.12 3.84
CA GLY A 59 16.78 10.23 4.98
C GLY A 59 15.50 9.57 5.48
N LYS A 60 15.53 9.09 6.73
CA LYS A 60 14.44 8.27 7.30
C LYS A 60 13.08 9.00 7.24
N PRO A 61 12.07 8.43 6.56
CA PRO A 61 10.74 9.03 6.52
C PRO A 61 10.00 8.87 7.85
N THR A 62 9.04 9.75 8.10
CA THR A 62 8.09 9.64 9.22
C THR A 62 6.66 9.86 8.70
N PRO A 63 5.64 9.26 9.32
CA PRO A 63 4.25 9.51 8.94
C PRO A 63 3.90 11.00 8.91
N ALA A 64 4.35 11.78 9.90
CA ALA A 64 4.08 13.22 9.97
C ALA A 64 4.66 13.99 8.78
N LYS A 65 5.94 13.76 8.44
CA LYS A 65 6.59 14.41 7.29
C LYS A 65 5.91 14.02 5.97
N LEU A 66 5.66 12.73 5.78
CA LEU A 66 4.98 12.23 4.57
C LEU A 66 3.57 12.83 4.45
N ASN A 67 2.77 12.80 5.51
CA ASN A 67 1.39 13.27 5.47
C ASN A 67 1.30 14.79 5.23
N LYS A 68 2.26 15.58 5.73
CA LYS A 68 2.35 17.00 5.40
C LYS A 68 2.47 17.22 3.89
N LEU A 69 3.40 16.51 3.23
CA LEU A 69 3.61 16.64 1.79
C LEU A 69 2.47 16.06 0.97
N ILE A 70 1.92 14.91 1.38
CA ILE A 70 0.75 14.29 0.75
C ILE A 70 -0.44 15.24 0.77
N SER A 71 -0.72 15.91 1.89
CA SER A 71 -1.77 16.92 1.96
C SER A 71 -1.51 18.11 1.02
N GLN A 72 -0.25 18.55 0.87
CA GLN A 72 0.09 19.57 -0.13
C GLN A 72 -0.21 19.10 -1.55
N LEU A 73 0.20 17.87 -1.93
CA LEU A 73 -0.07 17.32 -3.27
C LEU A 73 -1.57 17.21 -3.57
N LYS A 74 -2.35 16.72 -2.60
CA LYS A 74 -3.81 16.63 -2.70
C LYS A 74 -4.46 18.00 -2.91
N ASN A 75 -3.99 19.02 -2.18
CA ASN A 75 -4.50 20.39 -2.28
C ASN A 75 -4.11 21.07 -3.59
N ILE A 76 -2.95 20.75 -4.16
CA ILE A 76 -2.54 21.26 -5.46
C ILE A 76 -3.42 20.63 -6.56
N ASN A 77 -3.53 19.31 -6.59
CA ASN A 77 -4.36 18.59 -7.56
C ASN A 77 -4.64 17.14 -7.12
N MET A 78 -5.82 16.89 -6.57
CA MET A 78 -6.26 15.55 -6.16
C MET A 78 -6.24 14.52 -7.30
N GLY A 79 -6.64 14.92 -8.51
CA GLY A 79 -6.66 14.02 -9.67
C GLY A 79 -5.26 13.60 -10.09
N ALA A 80 -4.29 14.53 -10.06
CA ALA A 80 -2.90 14.23 -10.33
C ALA A 80 -2.26 13.40 -9.21
N PHE A 81 -2.63 13.67 -7.94
CA PHE A 81 -2.24 12.84 -6.80
C PHE A 81 -2.72 11.39 -6.97
N GLN A 82 -3.99 11.16 -7.33
CA GLN A 82 -4.51 9.81 -7.56
C GLN A 82 -3.78 9.07 -8.69
N LYS A 83 -3.40 9.78 -9.76
CA LYS A 83 -2.60 9.23 -10.85
C LYS A 83 -1.19 8.86 -10.41
N LEU A 84 -0.52 9.71 -9.62
CA LEU A 84 0.81 9.40 -9.08
C LEU A 84 0.75 8.28 -8.02
N HIS A 85 -0.31 8.24 -7.22
CA HIS A 85 -0.50 7.23 -6.18
C HIS A 85 -0.75 5.84 -6.77
N ASN A 86 -1.46 5.75 -7.88
CA ASN A 86 -1.74 4.51 -8.60
C ASN A 86 -1.00 4.47 -9.94
N TYR A 87 0.23 4.97 -9.96
CA TYR A 87 0.98 5.15 -11.20
C TYR A 87 1.18 3.80 -11.89
N ASN A 88 0.71 3.68 -13.13
CA ASN A 88 0.63 2.40 -13.84
C ASN A 88 2.00 1.98 -14.37
N LEU A 89 2.82 1.36 -13.53
CA LEU A 89 4.10 0.76 -13.87
C LEU A 89 4.11 -0.72 -13.47
N LYS A 90 4.67 -1.56 -14.35
CA LYS A 90 4.75 -3.00 -14.09
C LYS A 90 5.61 -3.25 -12.85
N GLY A 91 5.03 -3.92 -11.86
CA GLY A 91 5.73 -4.28 -10.62
C GLY A 91 5.85 -3.13 -9.62
N VAL A 92 5.19 -2.00 -9.85
CA VAL A 92 5.11 -0.88 -8.89
C VAL A 92 3.71 -0.87 -8.29
N GLY A 93 3.62 -1.06 -6.98
CA GLY A 93 2.36 -1.04 -6.24
C GLY A 93 1.85 0.38 -5.98
N PRO A 94 0.62 0.49 -5.45
CA PRO A 94 0.08 1.77 -4.99
C PRO A 94 1.02 2.44 -3.97
N ALA A 95 1.08 3.77 -4.03
CA ALA A 95 1.92 4.66 -3.22
C ALA A 95 3.42 4.67 -3.54
N GLU A 96 4.00 3.66 -4.16
CA GLU A 96 5.44 3.56 -4.39
C GLU A 96 5.98 4.74 -5.23
N ALA A 97 5.35 5.07 -6.35
CA ALA A 97 5.76 6.22 -7.16
C ALA A 97 5.56 7.57 -6.41
N THR A 98 4.57 7.66 -5.51
CA THR A 98 4.40 8.83 -4.64
C THR A 98 5.53 8.94 -3.63
N LEU A 99 5.92 7.83 -3.00
CA LEU A 99 7.05 7.79 -2.08
C LEU A 99 8.36 8.10 -2.81
N PHE A 100 8.56 7.57 -4.02
CA PHE A 100 9.67 7.96 -4.88
C PHE A 100 9.63 9.47 -5.15
N PHE A 101 8.49 10.07 -5.47
CA PHE A 101 8.44 11.51 -5.72
C PHE A 101 8.80 12.35 -4.48
N LEU A 102 8.36 11.93 -3.28
CA LEU A 102 8.49 12.70 -2.03
C LEU A 102 9.80 12.49 -1.27
N LEU A 103 10.56 11.43 -1.57
CA LEU A 103 11.77 11.05 -0.83
C LEU A 103 13.01 11.16 -1.73
N ASP A 104 13.98 12.00 -1.42
CA ASP A 104 15.10 12.36 -2.32
C ASP A 104 16.11 11.24 -2.55
N ASP A 105 16.43 10.53 -1.49
CA ASP A 105 17.38 9.42 -1.46
C ASP A 105 16.69 8.07 -1.63
N ALA A 106 15.51 8.07 -2.26
CA ALA A 106 14.74 6.87 -2.48
C ALA A 106 14.77 6.36 -3.92
N HIS A 107 14.86 5.05 -4.08
CA HIS A 107 14.61 4.35 -5.34
C HIS A 107 13.72 3.13 -5.09
N LEU A 108 12.96 2.72 -6.09
CA LEU A 108 12.10 1.55 -5.99
C LEU A 108 12.93 0.27 -6.00
N GLY A 109 12.36 -0.79 -5.43
CA GLY A 109 12.85 -2.14 -5.64
C GLY A 109 12.68 -2.53 -7.11
N GLY A 110 13.62 -3.31 -7.63
CA GLY A 110 13.45 -3.96 -8.94
C GLY A 110 12.55 -5.18 -8.81
N GLY A 111 12.02 -5.67 -9.94
CA GLY A 111 11.23 -6.91 -9.97
C GLY A 111 11.97 -8.17 -9.50
N SER A 112 13.29 -8.11 -9.30
CA SER A 112 14.13 -9.16 -8.73
C SER A 112 14.50 -8.93 -7.25
N SER A 113 14.16 -7.78 -6.67
CA SER A 113 14.45 -7.43 -5.29
C SER A 113 13.52 -8.23 -4.37
N ALA A 114 14.07 -9.20 -3.64
CA ALA A 114 13.33 -10.17 -2.84
C ALA A 114 12.52 -9.55 -1.66
N GLY A 115 11.39 -8.92 -1.97
CA GLY A 115 10.51 -8.28 -0.98
C GLY A 115 11.02 -6.94 -0.46
N VAL A 116 11.47 -6.09 -1.38
CA VAL A 116 11.79 -4.67 -1.10
C VAL A 116 11.04 -3.85 -2.13
N ASP A 117 10.13 -3.00 -1.67
CA ASP A 117 9.34 -2.14 -2.56
C ASP A 117 10.04 -0.79 -2.76
N ILE A 118 10.72 -0.29 -1.72
CA ILE A 118 11.47 0.97 -1.78
C ILE A 118 12.71 0.93 -0.86
N VAL A 119 13.80 1.53 -1.33
CA VAL A 119 15.01 1.78 -0.55
C VAL A 119 15.10 3.27 -0.30
N VAL A 120 15.35 3.70 0.94
CA VAL A 120 15.49 5.12 1.31
C VAL A 120 16.76 5.28 2.14
N GLY A 121 17.73 6.05 1.64
CA GLY A 121 19.00 6.26 2.34
C GLY A 121 19.74 4.96 2.66
N GLY A 122 19.65 3.97 1.76
CA GLY A 122 20.24 2.64 1.92
C GLY A 122 19.44 1.67 2.80
N LYS A 123 18.29 2.08 3.35
CA LYS A 123 17.41 1.22 4.15
C LYS A 123 16.24 0.68 3.34
N ASN A 124 16.02 -0.63 3.44
CA ASN A 124 14.92 -1.32 2.75
C ASN A 124 13.59 -1.14 3.50
N TYR A 125 12.53 -0.90 2.73
CA TYR A 125 11.16 -0.81 3.18
C TYR A 125 10.25 -1.66 2.30
N GLU A 126 9.22 -2.23 2.92
CA GLU A 126 8.04 -2.74 2.23
C GLU A 126 6.97 -1.65 2.23
N VAL A 127 6.13 -1.59 1.20
CA VAL A 127 4.99 -0.69 1.10
C VAL A 127 3.71 -1.52 1.05
N LYS A 128 2.78 -1.24 1.97
CA LYS A 128 1.47 -1.91 1.99
C LYS A 128 0.34 -0.89 2.01
N ALA A 129 -0.39 -0.82 0.90
CA ALA A 129 -1.62 -0.07 0.79
C ALA A 129 -2.81 -0.91 1.29
N GLY A 130 -3.45 -0.46 2.37
CA GLY A 130 -4.58 -1.15 2.99
C GLY A 130 -5.62 -0.19 3.57
N ASN A 131 -6.68 -0.72 4.15
CA ASN A 131 -7.80 0.04 4.68
C ASN A 131 -7.73 0.08 6.21
N ILE A 132 -8.04 1.23 6.79
CA ILE A 132 -8.19 1.39 8.24
C ILE A 132 -9.68 1.23 8.56
N PRO A 133 -10.11 0.09 9.13
CA PRO A 133 -11.50 -0.09 9.50
C PRO A 133 -11.87 0.83 10.68
N ALA A 134 -13.12 1.29 10.70
CA ALA A 134 -13.66 2.00 11.86
C ALA A 134 -13.74 1.09 13.10
N GLU A 135 -14.05 -0.20 12.88
CA GLU A 135 -13.97 -1.22 13.92
C GLU A 135 -12.55 -1.31 14.49
N GLY A 136 -12.42 -1.26 15.83
CA GLY A 136 -11.13 -1.28 16.50
C GLY A 136 -10.44 0.10 16.58
N GLY A 137 -11.20 1.18 16.39
CA GLY A 137 -10.75 2.55 16.68
C GLY A 137 -9.65 3.06 15.75
N GLY A 138 -9.57 2.55 14.53
CA GLY A 138 -8.56 2.94 13.55
C GLY A 138 -7.13 2.47 13.87
N LYS A 139 -6.98 1.50 14.79
CA LYS A 139 -5.68 0.94 15.20
C LYS A 139 -5.22 -0.23 14.35
N HIS A 140 -5.91 -0.54 13.25
CA HIS A 140 -5.58 -1.67 12.40
C HIS A 140 -5.57 -1.26 10.94
N ILE A 141 -4.83 -2.01 10.13
CA ILE A 141 -4.88 -1.94 8.67
C ILE A 141 -5.16 -3.33 8.10
N ILE A 142 -6.07 -3.39 7.13
CA ILE A 142 -6.62 -4.61 6.52
C ILE A 142 -6.66 -4.50 4.99
N GLY A 143 -7.10 -5.55 4.31
CA GLY A 143 -7.43 -5.50 2.88
C GLY A 143 -6.25 -5.65 1.91
N PHE A 144 -5.02 -5.72 2.40
CA PHE A 144 -3.85 -6.11 1.61
C PHE A 144 -3.62 -7.63 1.67
N LYS A 145 -2.70 -8.15 0.85
CA LYS A 145 -2.31 -9.56 0.82
C LYS A 145 -0.84 -9.72 1.23
N LEU A 146 -0.50 -10.90 1.75
CA LEU A 146 0.90 -11.32 1.86
C LEU A 146 1.41 -11.72 0.45
N GLY A 147 2.72 -11.64 0.24
CA GLY A 147 3.34 -12.12 -0.99
C GLY A 147 3.13 -13.63 -1.19
N GLY A 148 3.18 -14.08 -2.44
CA GLY A 148 2.82 -15.45 -2.85
C GLY A 148 3.74 -16.57 -2.30
N THR A 149 4.83 -16.24 -1.63
CA THR A 149 5.78 -17.21 -1.06
C THR A 149 5.41 -17.66 0.35
N VAL A 150 4.38 -17.09 0.96
CA VAL A 150 3.92 -17.51 2.29
C VAL A 150 3.06 -18.78 2.15
N PRO A 151 3.41 -19.90 2.81
CA PRO A 151 2.68 -21.16 2.67
C PRO A 151 1.37 -21.09 3.47
N LEU A 152 0.26 -20.75 2.80
CA LEU A 152 -1.04 -20.52 3.45
C LEU A 152 -2.03 -21.69 3.33
N ASP A 153 -1.78 -22.64 2.43
CA ASP A 153 -2.77 -23.64 2.02
C ASP A 153 -3.33 -24.47 3.18
N LYS A 154 -2.45 -24.98 4.05
CA LYS A 154 -2.86 -25.78 5.21
C LYS A 154 -3.81 -25.01 6.14
N MET A 155 -3.56 -23.72 6.33
CA MET A 155 -4.37 -22.86 7.19
C MET A 155 -5.71 -22.50 6.52
N VAL A 156 -5.71 -22.29 5.20
CA VAL A 156 -6.95 -22.09 4.43
C VAL A 156 -7.83 -23.33 4.49
N THR A 157 -7.28 -24.52 4.27
CA THR A 157 -8.01 -25.79 4.38
C THR A 157 -8.58 -26.00 5.78
N ALA A 158 -7.77 -25.76 6.83
CA ALA A 158 -8.24 -25.86 8.21
C ALA A 158 -9.37 -24.87 8.51
N ALA A 159 -9.25 -23.62 8.07
CA ALA A 159 -10.27 -22.60 8.26
C ALA A 159 -11.62 -22.97 7.62
N LEU A 160 -11.60 -23.48 6.40
CA LEU A 160 -12.79 -23.95 5.70
C LEU A 160 -13.42 -25.16 6.40
N LYS A 161 -12.61 -26.13 6.85
CA LYS A 161 -13.08 -27.30 7.60
C LYS A 161 -13.77 -26.89 8.90
N ILE A 162 -13.19 -25.95 9.64
CA ILE A 162 -13.76 -25.44 10.90
C ILE A 162 -15.09 -24.73 10.62
N ARG A 163 -15.14 -23.83 9.63
CA ARG A 163 -16.39 -23.17 9.21
C ARG A 163 -17.48 -24.18 8.86
N ASP A 164 -17.13 -25.20 8.07
CA ASP A 164 -18.10 -26.17 7.54
C ASP A 164 -18.55 -27.21 8.57
N SER A 165 -17.84 -27.36 9.69
CA SER A 165 -18.22 -28.24 10.80
C SER A 165 -19.45 -27.75 11.58
N ASN A 166 -19.86 -26.48 11.40
CA ASN A 166 -21.03 -25.91 12.05
C ASN A 166 -21.96 -25.25 11.01
N PRO A 167 -23.15 -25.83 10.74
CA PRO A 167 -24.09 -25.30 9.75
C PRO A 167 -24.52 -23.85 9.99
N ARG A 168 -24.62 -23.40 11.25
CA ARG A 168 -24.99 -22.02 11.59
C ARG A 168 -23.88 -21.04 11.20
N ILE A 169 -22.62 -21.39 11.47
CA ILE A 169 -21.46 -20.58 11.07
C ILE A 169 -21.33 -20.57 9.55
N LYS A 170 -21.48 -21.73 8.89
CA LYS A 170 -21.45 -21.83 7.43
C LYS A 170 -22.50 -20.94 6.77
N ALA A 171 -23.73 -20.93 7.29
CA ALA A 171 -24.83 -20.11 6.77
C ALA A 171 -24.72 -18.61 7.09
N ALA A 172 -23.86 -18.21 8.02
CA ALA A 172 -23.68 -16.81 8.46
C ALA A 172 -22.91 -15.92 7.46
N GLY A 173 -22.68 -16.38 6.23
CA GLY A 173 -21.97 -15.67 5.19
C GLY A 173 -22.44 -16.06 3.79
N LYS A 174 -22.39 -15.10 2.86
CA LYS A 174 -22.62 -15.36 1.42
C LYS A 174 -21.40 -15.97 0.72
N GLU A 175 -20.23 -15.88 1.34
CA GLU A 175 -18.94 -16.37 0.82
C GLU A 175 -18.88 -17.91 0.91
N LYS A 176 -18.86 -18.58 -0.24
CA LYS A 176 -18.82 -20.05 -0.30
C LYS A 176 -17.39 -20.59 -0.21
N THR A 177 -16.39 -19.83 -0.65
CA THR A 177 -15.01 -20.30 -0.81
C THR A 177 -14.03 -19.68 0.19
N GLY A 178 -14.55 -19.01 1.23
CA GLY A 178 -13.76 -18.33 2.26
C GLY A 178 -14.45 -18.28 3.63
N VAL A 179 -13.78 -17.65 4.60
CA VAL A 179 -14.30 -17.43 5.95
C VAL A 179 -14.26 -15.93 6.23
N ASN A 180 -15.44 -15.30 6.24
CA ASN A 180 -15.57 -13.85 6.42
C ASN A 180 -15.42 -13.43 7.89
N GLY A 181 -15.32 -12.12 8.13
CA GLY A 181 -15.13 -11.57 9.47
C GLY A 181 -16.23 -11.95 10.49
N ASN A 182 -17.49 -12.05 10.06
CA ASN A 182 -18.59 -12.49 10.94
C ASN A 182 -18.45 -13.96 11.34
N GLN A 183 -18.14 -14.82 10.37
CA GLN A 183 -17.88 -16.24 10.63
C GLN A 183 -16.68 -16.45 11.55
N ILE A 184 -15.59 -15.69 11.36
CA ILE A 184 -14.43 -15.71 12.26
C ILE A 184 -14.84 -15.31 13.69
N LYS A 185 -15.65 -14.25 13.85
CA LYS A 185 -16.17 -13.83 15.17
C LYS A 185 -16.97 -14.95 15.84
N MET A 186 -17.86 -15.61 15.10
CA MET A 186 -18.65 -16.75 15.62
C MET A 186 -17.77 -17.94 16.00
N ILE A 187 -16.78 -18.30 15.17
CA ILE A 187 -15.83 -19.38 15.44
C ILE A 187 -15.06 -19.09 16.73
N ARG A 188 -14.55 -17.86 16.90
CA ARG A 188 -13.80 -17.46 18.11
C ARG A 188 -14.65 -17.47 19.37
N ALA A 189 -15.95 -17.18 19.26
CA ALA A 189 -16.87 -17.17 20.41
C ALA A 189 -17.29 -18.58 20.86
N ASP A 190 -17.17 -19.58 19.98
CA ASP A 190 -17.42 -20.97 20.31
C ASP A 190 -16.21 -21.58 21.04
N GLY A 191 -16.43 -22.21 22.20
CA GLY A 191 -15.33 -22.73 23.02
C GLY A 191 -14.49 -23.82 22.34
N LYS A 192 -15.12 -24.74 21.60
CA LYS A 192 -14.44 -25.86 20.94
C LYS A 192 -13.83 -25.42 19.62
N LEU A 193 -14.62 -24.75 18.78
CA LEU A 193 -14.17 -24.28 17.47
C LEU A 193 -13.15 -23.16 17.61
N GLY A 194 -13.28 -22.30 18.61
CA GLY A 194 -12.33 -21.23 18.91
C GLY A 194 -10.97 -21.78 19.33
N ALA A 195 -10.94 -22.79 20.20
CA ALA A 195 -9.69 -23.47 20.57
C ALA A 195 -9.02 -24.13 19.35
N GLN A 196 -9.82 -24.80 18.51
CA GLN A 196 -9.33 -25.42 17.27
C GLN A 196 -8.79 -24.37 16.28
N TRP A 197 -9.54 -23.29 16.06
CA TRP A 197 -9.19 -22.18 15.17
C TRP A 197 -7.89 -21.50 15.59
N LYS A 198 -7.73 -21.24 16.89
CA LYS A 198 -6.50 -20.66 17.44
C LYS A 198 -5.28 -21.54 17.13
N ARG A 199 -5.40 -22.85 17.33
CA ARG A 199 -4.31 -23.83 17.15
C ARG A 199 -3.98 -24.06 15.68
N GLU A 200 -4.97 -24.24 14.83
CA GLU A 200 -4.81 -24.72 13.45
C GLU A 200 -4.72 -23.57 12.42
N VAL A 201 -5.21 -22.38 12.76
CA VAL A 201 -5.30 -21.25 11.83
C VAL A 201 -4.55 -20.03 12.37
N GLU A 202 -4.94 -19.46 13.51
CA GLU A 202 -4.44 -18.13 13.93
C GLU A 202 -2.98 -18.12 14.34
N VAL A 203 -2.56 -19.03 15.21
CA VAL A 203 -1.17 -19.05 15.70
C VAL A 203 -0.21 -19.39 14.56
N PRO A 204 -0.45 -20.41 13.71
CA PRO A 204 0.37 -20.66 12.53
C PRO A 204 0.40 -19.47 11.58
N TYR A 205 -0.75 -18.82 11.36
CA TYR A 205 -0.85 -17.68 10.46
C TYR A 205 -0.06 -16.47 10.97
N ALA A 206 -0.25 -16.09 12.23
CA ALA A 206 0.45 -14.97 12.85
C ALA A 206 1.97 -15.17 12.76
N LYS A 207 2.47 -16.39 13.00
CA LYS A 207 3.91 -16.73 12.84
C LYS A 207 4.38 -16.55 11.40
N ALA A 208 3.66 -17.11 10.43
CA ALA A 208 4.03 -17.03 9.02
C ALA A 208 4.00 -15.58 8.50
N ALA A 209 2.93 -14.86 8.81
CA ALA A 209 2.72 -13.48 8.43
C ALA A 209 3.73 -12.55 9.10
N SER A 210 4.01 -12.68 10.40
CA SER A 210 5.00 -11.83 11.08
C SER A 210 6.42 -12.11 10.60
N LYS A 211 6.75 -13.36 10.24
CA LYS A 211 8.05 -13.67 9.63
C LYS A 211 8.21 -13.00 8.26
N TYR A 212 7.14 -12.95 7.48
CA TYR A 212 7.14 -12.28 6.17
C TYR A 212 7.20 -10.76 6.32
N LEU A 213 6.25 -10.17 7.08
CA LEU A 213 6.11 -8.73 7.27
C LEU A 213 7.23 -8.12 8.13
N GLY A 214 7.84 -8.91 9.01
CA GLY A 214 8.89 -8.44 9.91
C GLY A 214 10.30 -8.41 9.30
N LYS A 215 10.46 -8.73 8.01
CA LYS A 215 11.77 -8.68 7.33
C LYS A 215 12.31 -7.24 7.27
N ASN A 216 11.48 -6.31 6.83
CA ASN A 216 11.80 -4.89 6.67
C ASN A 216 10.80 -4.04 7.50
N GLU A 217 11.10 -2.75 7.71
CA GLU A 217 10.06 -1.81 8.16
C GLU A 217 9.01 -1.67 7.05
N ILE A 218 7.74 -1.58 7.42
CA ILE A 218 6.64 -1.41 6.48
C ILE A 218 6.12 0.00 6.56
N ILE A 219 6.00 0.66 5.41
CA ILE A 219 5.25 1.90 5.22
C ILE A 219 3.81 1.51 4.89
N PHE A 220 2.93 1.61 5.89
CA PHE A 220 1.51 1.36 5.73
C PHE A 220 0.81 2.59 5.17
N MET A 221 0.20 2.45 4.00
CA MET A 221 -0.49 3.52 3.29
C MET A 221 -2.00 3.26 3.31
N VAL A 222 -2.80 4.31 3.51
CA VAL A 222 -4.25 4.20 3.40
C VAL A 222 -4.62 4.06 1.94
N ASN A 223 -5.30 2.98 1.57
CA ASN A 223 -5.74 2.73 0.21
C ASN A 223 -7.01 3.53 -0.08
N THR A 224 -8.19 3.07 0.36
CA THR A 224 -9.47 3.74 0.06
C THR A 224 -10.28 4.12 1.28
N THR A 225 -10.07 3.45 2.42
CA THR A 225 -10.86 3.65 3.63
C THR A 225 -9.96 4.03 4.82
N PRO A 226 -10.27 5.12 5.54
CA PRO A 226 -11.32 6.10 5.26
C PRO A 226 -10.98 7.01 4.07
N LYS A 227 -11.99 7.39 3.28
CA LYS A 227 -11.81 8.16 2.04
C LYS A 227 -11.06 9.48 2.24
N ALA A 228 -11.31 10.17 3.34
CA ALA A 228 -10.63 11.42 3.69
C ALA A 228 -9.10 11.25 3.81
N ARG A 229 -8.65 10.06 4.22
CA ARG A 229 -7.23 9.74 4.46
C ARG A 229 -6.58 8.98 3.30
N MET A 230 -7.30 8.74 2.19
CA MET A 230 -6.78 8.04 1.01
C MET A 230 -5.37 8.52 0.63
N GLY A 231 -4.42 7.61 0.56
CA GLY A 231 -3.02 7.85 0.24
C GLY A 231 -2.14 8.40 1.37
N GLU A 232 -2.66 8.63 2.58
CA GLU A 232 -1.84 8.99 3.75
C GLU A 232 -1.00 7.81 4.24
N CYS A 233 0.16 8.11 4.83
CA CYS A 233 0.93 7.18 5.63
C CYS A 233 0.25 6.97 6.99
N ALA A 234 -0.26 5.76 7.22
CA ALA A 234 -0.91 5.37 8.45
C ALA A 234 0.11 5.09 9.57
N SER A 235 1.18 4.36 9.26
CA SER A 235 2.30 4.12 10.16
C SER A 235 3.54 3.65 9.40
N ILE A 236 4.71 3.78 10.02
CA ILE A 236 5.96 3.14 9.56
C ILE A 236 6.44 2.29 10.73
N SER A 237 6.39 0.96 10.59
CA SER A 237 6.68 0.07 11.71
C SER A 237 7.18 -1.30 11.28
N LYS A 238 7.89 -1.96 12.20
CA LYS A 238 8.29 -3.37 12.05
C LYS A 238 7.23 -4.25 12.73
N VAL A 239 6.55 -5.08 11.94
CA VAL A 239 5.43 -5.91 12.40
C VAL A 239 5.94 -7.04 13.30
N LYS A 240 5.36 -7.17 14.49
CA LYS A 240 5.58 -8.31 15.41
C LYS A 240 4.44 -9.31 15.33
N ILE A 241 4.66 -10.51 15.84
CA ILE A 241 3.61 -11.54 15.90
C ILE A 241 2.36 -11.08 16.64
N SER A 242 2.51 -10.30 17.71
CA SER A 242 1.41 -9.73 18.49
C SER A 242 0.56 -8.72 17.73
N ASP A 243 1.09 -8.16 16.63
CA ASP A 243 0.38 -7.18 15.82
C ASP A 243 -0.47 -7.86 14.74
N VAL A 244 -0.31 -9.16 14.51
CA VAL A 244 -0.97 -9.87 13.40
C VAL A 244 -2.17 -10.67 13.88
N SER A 245 -3.30 -10.46 13.21
CA SER A 245 -4.48 -11.30 13.27
C SER A 245 -5.07 -11.51 11.87
N ILE A 246 -6.16 -12.27 11.77
CA ILE A 246 -6.82 -12.57 10.50
C ILE A 246 -7.96 -11.58 10.25
N ASP A 247 -7.96 -10.96 9.06
CA ASP A 247 -9.08 -10.17 8.57
C ASP A 247 -10.15 -11.06 7.95
N VAL A 248 -9.76 -11.80 6.90
CA VAL A 248 -10.62 -12.70 6.13
C VAL A 248 -9.78 -13.82 5.51
N VAL A 249 -10.37 -15.00 5.40
CA VAL A 249 -9.84 -16.12 4.61
C VAL A 249 -10.58 -16.16 3.28
N THR A 250 -9.86 -16.20 2.16
CA THR A 250 -10.43 -16.34 0.82
C THR A 250 -9.88 -17.59 0.14
N GLN A 251 -10.43 -17.96 -1.02
CA GLN A 251 -9.85 -19.01 -1.84
C GLN A 251 -8.41 -18.63 -2.22
N GLY A 252 -7.44 -19.40 -1.73
CA GLY A 252 -6.00 -19.26 -2.02
C GLY A 252 -5.24 -18.23 -1.17
N THR A 253 -5.85 -17.54 -0.20
CA THR A 253 -5.07 -16.66 0.70
C THR A 253 -5.77 -16.34 2.01
N ILE A 254 -5.02 -15.80 2.96
CA ILE A 254 -5.50 -15.26 4.23
C ILE A 254 -5.02 -13.80 4.28
N LYS A 255 -5.96 -12.86 4.31
CA LYS A 255 -5.65 -11.43 4.41
C LYS A 255 -5.33 -11.07 5.86
N PRO A 256 -4.21 -10.38 6.11
CA PRO A 256 -3.84 -9.98 7.45
C PRO A 256 -4.70 -8.80 7.92
N ARG A 257 -4.93 -8.77 9.23
CA ARG A 257 -5.24 -7.58 10.00
C ARG A 257 -4.03 -7.26 10.86
N VAL A 258 -3.40 -6.11 10.62
CA VAL A 258 -2.19 -5.69 11.32
C VAL A 258 -2.48 -4.50 12.20
N ARG A 259 -2.07 -4.55 13.47
CA ARG A 259 -2.13 -3.42 14.38
C ARG A 259 -1.12 -2.35 13.96
N ILE A 260 -1.57 -1.10 13.89
CA ILE A 260 -0.78 0.08 13.58
C ILE A 260 -0.89 1.07 14.75
N GLY A 261 0.25 1.44 15.33
CA GLY A 261 0.31 2.23 16.57
C GLY A 261 0.80 1.41 17.76
#